data_AF-A0A7E6EHG8-F1
#
_entry.id   AF-A0A7E6EHG8-F1
#
_cell.length_a   1.000
_cell.length_b   1.000
_cell.length_c   1.000
_cell.angle_alpha   90.00
_cell.angle_beta   90.00
_cell.angle_gamma   90.00
#
_symmetry.space_group_name_H-M   'P 1'
#
loop_
_entity.id
_entity.type
_entity.pdbx_description
1 polymer ?
#
loop_
_entity_poly.entity_id
_entity_poly.type
_entity_poly.pdbx_seq_one_letter_code
_entity_poly.pdbx_strand_id
1 'polypeptide(L)'
;MNYLPVSHDIRRGNLHVIIFSVLLLCLGSNVACREYYGIRVPPPVTAIPEADKLIKMSNIRSLIECFSVCMTYSECGMIIYSASDKVCILRKIKQLPGASSFIDIPANSIYTMLQAPECPTSAGYTYQPELRLCYQIGSTITSWNKAADNCNKDRGRLIHIKNEEVMNYLKTILSWAAAHSGQYYIGSSRDLNKNVFVWQTGEALTYSRWFYPNPSGGNEHCVSLVPTADFGWNDIPCHNSNIGWQICEIVVL
;
A
#
# COMPACT_ATOMS: atom_id res chain seq x y z
N MET A 1 -12.50 48.02 1.22
CA MET A 1 -13.15 47.21 2.28
C MET A 1 -12.11 46.23 2.80
N ASN A 2 -11.92 46.22 4.12
CA ASN A 2 -10.72 45.77 4.80
C ASN A 2 -10.54 44.24 4.80
N TYR A 3 -9.31 43.81 4.53
CA TYR A 3 -8.82 42.47 4.85
C TYR A 3 -8.75 42.33 6.38
N LEU A 4 -9.42 41.33 6.95
CA LEU A 4 -9.26 40.96 8.36
C LEU A 4 -8.06 40.02 8.50
N PRO A 5 -7.11 40.28 9.42
CA PRO A 5 -5.98 39.40 9.66
C PRO A 5 -6.39 38.17 10.48
N VAL A 6 -5.96 36.99 10.04
CA VAL A 6 -6.07 35.74 10.80
C VAL A 6 -5.12 35.82 11.99
N SER A 7 -5.66 35.81 13.21
CA SER A 7 -4.87 35.82 14.43
C SER A 7 -4.21 34.45 14.65
N HIS A 8 -2.89 34.36 14.47
CA HIS A 8 -2.07 33.25 14.93
C HIS A 8 -1.88 33.35 16.45
N ASP A 9 -2.71 32.66 17.22
CA ASP A 9 -2.42 32.41 18.63
C ASP A 9 -2.19 30.91 18.86
N ILE A 10 -0.99 30.46 18.48
CA ILE A 10 -0.50 29.11 18.71
C ILE A 10 0.05 29.08 20.14
N ARG A 11 -0.66 28.47 21.08
CA ARG A 11 -0.11 28.17 22.41
C ARG A 11 1.08 27.21 22.25
N ARG A 12 2.29 27.77 22.40
CA ARG A 12 3.63 27.15 22.25
C ARG A 12 3.94 25.91 23.12
N GLY A 13 2.98 25.33 23.84
CA GLY A 13 3.26 24.38 24.93
C GLY A 13 3.56 22.93 24.53
N ASN A 14 2.97 22.40 23.46
CA ASN A 14 3.02 20.94 23.17
C ASN A 14 3.39 20.59 21.72
N LEU A 15 3.83 21.57 20.92
CA LEU A 15 4.16 21.36 19.51
C LEU A 15 5.38 20.44 19.33
N HIS A 16 6.39 20.56 20.21
CA HIS A 16 7.67 19.87 20.05
C HIS A 16 7.62 18.35 20.30
N VAL A 17 6.70 17.87 21.15
CA VAL A 17 6.61 16.44 21.52
C VAL A 17 5.84 15.63 20.46
N ILE A 18 4.91 16.28 19.76
CA ILE A 18 4.07 15.65 18.73
C ILE A 18 4.79 15.63 17.37
N ILE A 19 5.55 16.68 17.04
CA ILE A 19 6.40 16.74 15.83
C ILE A 19 7.41 15.57 15.80
N PHE A 20 7.98 15.20 16.95
CA PHE A 20 9.01 14.15 17.03
C PHE A 20 8.47 12.73 16.90
N SER A 21 7.21 12.48 17.29
CA SER A 21 6.64 11.13 17.34
C SER A 21 6.09 10.64 15.99
N VAL A 22 5.70 11.57 15.09
CA VAL A 22 5.20 11.23 13.74
C VAL A 22 6.32 11.26 12.69
N LEU A 23 7.38 12.06 12.88
CA LEU A 23 8.57 11.97 12.02
C LEU A 23 9.18 10.55 12.04
N LEU A 24 9.14 9.86 13.18
CA LEU A 24 9.59 8.47 13.28
C LEU A 24 8.71 7.46 12.54
N LEU A 25 7.41 7.74 12.33
CA LEU A 25 6.51 6.88 11.55
C LEU A 25 6.74 7.01 10.03
N CYS A 26 7.25 8.16 9.56
CA CYS A 26 7.57 8.40 8.15
C CYS A 26 9.08 8.22 7.84
N LEU A 27 9.92 8.01 8.85
CA LEU A 27 11.31 7.53 8.72
C LEU A 27 11.34 6.02 8.42
N GLY A 28 10.87 5.65 7.24
CA GLY A 28 10.88 4.26 6.78
C GLY A 28 10.00 3.95 5.56
N SER A 29 9.09 4.86 5.20
CA SER A 29 8.07 4.62 4.14
C SER A 29 8.11 5.74 3.11
N ASN A 30 7.93 5.46 1.81
CA ASN A 30 7.94 6.45 0.69
C ASN A 30 6.66 7.31 0.67
N VAL A 31 5.97 7.37 1.80
CA VAL A 31 4.72 8.08 2.00
C VAL A 31 5.05 9.54 2.31
N ALA A 32 4.59 10.46 1.45
CA ALA A 32 4.61 11.88 1.76
C ALA A 32 3.52 12.17 2.79
N CYS A 33 3.89 12.17 4.07
CA CYS A 33 3.02 12.57 5.16
C CYS A 33 2.94 14.11 5.20
N ARG A 34 1.78 14.71 4.90
CA ARG A 34 1.59 16.17 5.05
C ARG A 34 0.50 16.45 6.09
N GLU A 35 0.92 17.05 7.21
CA GLU A 35 0.00 17.53 8.24
C GLU A 35 -0.67 18.83 7.77
N TYR A 36 -1.98 18.90 7.97
CA TYR A 36 -2.75 20.13 7.78
C TYR A 36 -3.52 20.42 9.07
N TYR A 37 -3.45 21.67 9.53
CA TYR A 37 -4.19 22.18 10.69
C TYR A 37 -5.30 23.10 10.18
N GLY A 38 -6.56 22.75 10.40
CA GLY A 38 -7.71 23.51 9.93
C GLY A 38 -8.67 23.91 11.05
N ILE A 39 -9.22 25.12 10.99
CA ILE A 39 -10.21 25.66 11.94
C ILE A 39 -11.44 26.09 11.13
N ARG A 40 -12.51 25.25 11.13
CA ARG A 40 -13.90 25.45 10.64
C ARG A 40 -14.14 26.18 9.30
N VAL A 41 -15.00 25.60 8.45
CA VAL A 41 -15.66 26.29 7.32
C VAL A 41 -17.17 25.98 7.34
N PRO A 42 -18.08 26.94 7.06
CA PRO A 42 -19.52 26.68 6.98
C PRO A 42 -19.89 25.77 5.79
N PRO A 43 -21.00 25.00 5.89
CA PRO A 43 -21.37 24.00 4.89
C PRO A 43 -21.88 24.63 3.59
N PRO A 44 -21.51 24.13 2.40
CA PRO A 44 -22.16 24.50 1.14
C PRO A 44 -23.43 23.68 0.86
N VAL A 45 -24.35 24.31 0.14
CA VAL A 45 -25.78 23.93 -0.06
C VAL A 45 -26.00 22.79 -1.06
N THR A 46 -24.95 22.15 -1.58
CA THR A 46 -25.10 21.07 -2.59
C THR A 46 -24.52 19.75 -2.10
N ALA A 47 -25.39 18.74 -2.05
CA ALA A 47 -25.08 17.40 -1.60
C ALA A 47 -23.94 16.75 -2.41
N ILE A 48 -23.06 16.03 -1.72
CA ILE A 48 -22.01 15.20 -2.32
C ILE A 48 -22.70 14.10 -3.16
N PRO A 49 -22.30 13.87 -4.43
CA PRO A 49 -22.81 12.76 -5.24
C PRO A 49 -22.66 11.42 -4.51
N GLU A 50 -23.68 10.54 -4.59
CA GLU A 50 -23.70 9.23 -3.89
C GLU A 50 -22.45 8.39 -4.18
N ALA A 51 -21.93 8.46 -5.40
CA ALA A 51 -20.73 7.74 -5.85
C ALA A 51 -19.43 8.18 -5.16
N ASP A 52 -19.41 9.39 -4.58
CA ASP A 52 -18.27 10.01 -3.89
C ASP A 52 -18.44 10.03 -2.36
N LYS A 53 -19.49 9.39 -1.85
CA LYS A 53 -19.77 9.34 -0.42
C LYS A 53 -18.65 8.64 0.32
N LEU A 54 -18.21 9.33 1.36
CA LEU A 54 -17.16 8.93 2.28
C LEU A 54 -17.58 7.66 3.03
N ILE A 55 -16.69 6.66 3.12
CA ILE A 55 -16.88 5.58 4.09
C ILE A 55 -16.37 6.10 5.43
N LYS A 56 -17.28 6.35 6.37
CA LYS A 56 -16.96 6.80 7.72
C LYS A 56 -17.03 5.63 8.69
N MET A 57 -15.98 5.46 9.47
CA MET A 57 -15.86 4.44 10.50
C MET A 57 -15.57 5.09 11.85
N SER A 58 -16.12 4.51 12.90
CA SER A 58 -15.91 4.92 14.29
C SER A 58 -15.11 3.87 15.05
N ASN A 59 -14.58 4.24 16.21
CA ASN A 59 -13.79 3.37 17.09
C ASN A 59 -12.45 2.91 16.50
N ILE A 60 -11.90 3.65 15.53
CA ILE A 60 -10.58 3.38 14.97
C ILE A 60 -9.52 3.90 15.93
N ARG A 61 -8.60 3.03 16.35
CA ARG A 61 -7.66 3.24 17.46
C ARG A 61 -6.39 3.94 17.02
N SER A 62 -6.09 3.94 15.72
CA SER A 62 -4.86 4.54 15.19
C SER A 62 -4.97 4.91 13.71
N LEU A 63 -4.06 5.78 13.28
CA LEU A 63 -3.83 6.09 11.86
C LEU A 63 -3.49 4.82 11.05
N ILE A 64 -2.70 3.92 11.64
CA ILE A 64 -2.30 2.65 11.00
C ILE A 64 -3.52 1.78 10.74
N GLU A 65 -4.42 1.65 11.72
CA GLU A 65 -5.68 0.91 11.56
C GLU A 65 -6.56 1.54 10.47
N CYS A 66 -6.68 2.87 10.43
CA CYS A 66 -7.40 3.59 9.37
C CYS A 66 -6.80 3.32 7.98
N PHE A 67 -5.46 3.31 7.89
CA PHE A 67 -4.73 3.00 6.66
C PHE A 67 -4.91 1.53 6.23
N SER A 68 -4.76 0.58 7.14
CA SER A 68 -5.00 -0.84 6.86
C SER A 68 -6.41 -1.08 6.32
N VAL A 69 -7.41 -0.39 6.86
CA VAL A 69 -8.77 -0.50 6.32
C VAL A 69 -8.85 0.05 4.89
N CYS A 70 -8.30 1.24 4.62
CA CYS A 70 -8.25 1.78 3.25
C CYS A 70 -7.65 0.80 2.24
N MET A 71 -6.58 0.09 2.63
CA MET A 71 -5.94 -0.91 1.78
C MET A 71 -6.84 -2.11 1.42
N THR A 72 -7.85 -2.40 2.23
CA THR A 72 -8.85 -3.44 1.92
C THR A 72 -9.92 -2.97 0.93
N TYR A 73 -10.10 -1.65 0.79
CA TYR A 73 -11.02 -1.07 -0.17
C TYR A 73 -10.28 -0.76 -1.47
N SER A 74 -10.52 -1.57 -2.49
CA SER A 74 -9.90 -1.45 -3.81
C SER A 74 -10.15 -0.11 -4.50
N GLU A 75 -11.08 0.72 -3.99
CA GLU A 75 -11.36 2.05 -4.49
C GLU A 75 -10.79 3.18 -3.60
N CYS A 76 -10.25 2.90 -2.42
CA CYS A 76 -9.76 3.95 -1.50
C CYS A 76 -8.46 4.60 -2.03
N GLY A 77 -8.49 5.93 -2.21
CA GLY A 77 -7.39 6.77 -2.69
C GLY A 77 -6.87 7.77 -1.63
N MET A 78 -7.56 7.91 -0.50
CA MET A 78 -7.23 8.87 0.57
C MET A 78 -7.90 8.47 1.88
N ILE A 79 -7.20 8.69 2.99
CA ILE A 79 -7.76 8.57 4.35
C ILE A 79 -7.70 9.89 5.11
N ILE A 80 -8.64 10.06 6.04
CA ILE A 80 -8.67 11.11 7.04
C ILE A 80 -8.92 10.45 8.38
N TYR A 81 -7.96 10.57 9.30
CA TYR A 81 -8.07 10.01 10.65
C TYR A 81 -8.19 11.12 11.68
N SER A 82 -9.25 11.12 12.49
CA SER A 82 -9.40 11.97 13.67
C SER A 82 -8.95 11.19 14.91
N ALA A 83 -7.85 11.62 15.51
CA ALA A 83 -7.35 11.02 16.75
C ALA A 83 -8.24 11.31 17.96
N SER A 84 -8.88 12.48 18.01
CA SER A 84 -9.80 12.87 19.10
C SER A 84 -11.10 12.07 19.07
N ASP A 85 -11.66 11.89 17.87
CA ASP A 85 -12.99 11.29 17.70
C ASP A 85 -12.91 9.79 17.39
N LYS A 86 -11.70 9.25 17.21
CA LYS A 86 -11.46 7.86 16.79
C LYS A 86 -12.23 7.52 15.51
N VAL A 87 -12.24 8.45 14.57
CA VAL A 87 -12.96 8.35 13.29
C VAL A 87 -11.97 8.18 12.16
N CYS A 88 -12.24 7.25 11.25
CA CYS A 88 -11.56 7.11 9.98
C CYS A 88 -12.53 7.41 8.84
N ILE A 89 -12.07 8.15 7.83
CA ILE A 89 -12.85 8.48 6.65
C ILE A 89 -12.04 8.06 5.43
N LEU A 90 -12.63 7.25 4.55
CA LEU A 90 -12.03 6.77 3.31
C LEU A 90 -12.65 7.48 2.10
N ARG A 91 -11.85 7.86 1.11
CA ARG A 91 -12.34 8.43 -0.17
C ARG A 91 -11.82 7.67 -1.37
N LYS A 92 -12.53 7.78 -2.50
CA LYS A 92 -12.10 7.23 -3.78
C LYS A 92 -11.14 8.11 -4.59
N ILE A 93 -11.28 9.44 -4.51
CA ILE A 93 -10.65 10.38 -5.44
C ILE A 93 -9.31 10.94 -4.90
N LYS A 94 -8.26 10.97 -5.76
CA LYS A 94 -6.91 11.49 -5.49
C LYS A 94 -6.77 13.03 -5.55
N GLN A 95 -7.67 13.72 -6.24
CA GLN A 95 -7.66 15.18 -6.41
C GLN A 95 -8.97 15.82 -5.94
N LEU A 96 -8.88 16.91 -5.18
CA LEU A 96 -9.97 17.89 -5.13
C LEU A 96 -9.94 18.62 -6.48
N PRO A 97 -10.96 18.50 -7.35
CA PRO A 97 -11.04 19.36 -8.52
C PRO A 97 -11.31 20.77 -8.00
N GLY A 98 -10.38 21.70 -8.24
CA GLY A 98 -10.48 23.15 -7.97
C GLY A 98 -11.43 23.60 -6.84
N ALA A 99 -10.88 23.89 -5.65
CA ALA A 99 -11.46 24.74 -4.60
C ALA A 99 -13.01 24.82 -4.54
N SER A 100 -13.69 23.92 -3.79
CA SER A 100 -15.01 24.17 -3.16
C SER A 100 -15.68 22.97 -2.48
N SER A 101 -15.18 21.73 -2.61
CA SER A 101 -15.73 20.60 -1.85
C SER A 101 -15.11 20.50 -0.45
N PHE A 102 -15.79 21.08 0.54
CA PHE A 102 -15.41 21.00 1.94
C PHE A 102 -15.67 19.60 2.51
N ILE A 103 -14.74 19.13 3.33
CA ILE A 103 -14.89 17.93 4.14
C ILE A 103 -15.45 18.41 5.47
N ASP A 104 -16.62 17.90 5.88
CA ASP A 104 -17.16 18.11 7.23
C ASP A 104 -16.32 17.32 8.24
N ILE A 105 -15.17 17.89 8.62
CA ILE A 105 -14.34 17.38 9.70
C ILE A 105 -14.93 17.92 11.02
N PRO A 106 -15.12 17.07 12.05
CA PRO A 106 -15.57 17.54 13.35
C PRO A 106 -14.68 18.66 13.89
N ALA A 107 -15.28 19.57 14.67
CA ALA A 107 -14.51 20.61 15.33
C ALA A 107 -13.48 19.98 16.30
N ASN A 108 -12.26 20.52 16.34
CA ASN A 108 -11.14 20.08 17.17
C ASN A 108 -10.47 18.75 16.78
N SER A 109 -10.72 18.23 15.57
CA SER A 109 -9.98 17.07 15.07
C SER A 109 -8.59 17.46 14.52
N ILE A 110 -7.56 16.71 14.90
CA ILE A 110 -6.27 16.67 14.18
C ILE A 110 -6.41 15.59 13.11
N TYR A 111 -6.11 15.92 11.85
CA TYR A 111 -6.21 14.97 10.75
C TYR A 111 -4.90 14.80 9.99
N THR A 112 -4.61 13.55 9.62
CA THR A 112 -3.49 13.19 8.75
C THR A 112 -4.04 12.78 7.39
N MET A 113 -3.61 13.47 6.34
CA MET A 113 -3.87 13.09 4.96
C MET A 113 -2.73 12.18 4.52
N LEU A 114 -3.00 10.88 4.33
CA LEU A 114 -2.05 10.01 3.65
C LEU A 114 -2.34 10.08 2.15
N GLN A 115 -1.41 10.66 1.41
CA GLN A 115 -1.28 10.41 -0.02
C GLN A 115 -0.40 9.18 -0.17
N ALA A 116 -0.83 8.20 -0.95
CA ALA A 116 0.11 7.17 -1.34
C ALA A 116 1.27 7.78 -2.11
N PRO A 117 2.44 7.14 -2.09
CA PRO A 117 3.44 7.42 -3.10
C PRO A 117 2.81 7.33 -4.49
N GLU A 118 3.10 8.30 -5.35
CA GLU A 118 2.90 8.13 -6.77
C GLU A 118 3.80 7.00 -7.25
N CYS A 119 3.35 6.22 -8.23
CA CYS A 119 4.18 5.16 -8.79
C CYS A 119 5.43 5.79 -9.43
N PRO A 120 6.66 5.46 -8.99
CA PRO A 120 7.87 6.16 -9.41
C PRO A 120 8.30 5.69 -10.81
N THR A 121 7.59 6.12 -11.84
CA THR A 121 7.83 5.73 -13.23
C THR A 121 9.20 6.16 -13.74
N SER A 122 9.73 7.28 -13.26
CA SER A 122 11.09 7.74 -13.53
C SER A 122 12.18 6.81 -12.97
N ALA A 123 11.85 5.98 -11.96
CA ALA A 123 12.72 4.95 -11.40
C ALA A 123 12.52 3.57 -12.05
N GLY A 124 11.72 3.48 -13.13
CA GLY A 124 11.48 2.25 -13.88
C GLY A 124 10.33 1.39 -13.37
N TYR A 125 9.48 1.91 -12.49
CA TYR A 125 8.21 1.26 -12.14
C TYR A 125 7.16 1.49 -13.22
N THR A 126 6.27 0.52 -13.39
CA THR A 126 5.11 0.59 -14.28
C THR A 126 3.85 0.65 -13.44
N TYR A 127 2.93 1.56 -13.79
CA TYR A 127 1.64 1.68 -13.14
C TYR A 127 0.53 1.11 -14.04
N GLN A 128 -0.24 0.16 -13.51
CA GLN A 128 -1.48 -0.34 -14.11
C GLN A 128 -2.68 0.22 -13.33
N PRO A 129 -3.39 1.24 -13.87
CA PRO A 129 -4.45 1.93 -13.14
C PRO A 129 -5.63 1.05 -12.73
N GLU A 130 -6.08 0.15 -13.61
CA GLU A 130 -7.27 -0.69 -13.41
C GLU A 130 -7.07 -1.68 -12.25
N LEU A 131 -5.83 -2.15 -12.07
CA LEU A 131 -5.48 -3.11 -11.01
C LEU A 131 -4.93 -2.44 -9.75
N ARG A 132 -4.62 -1.12 -9.84
CA ARG A 132 -3.83 -0.35 -8.87
C ARG A 132 -2.50 -1.02 -8.55
N LEU A 133 -1.82 -1.45 -9.60
CA LEU A 133 -0.56 -2.16 -9.48
C LEU A 133 0.58 -1.24 -9.90
N CYS A 134 1.44 -0.85 -8.95
CA CYS A 134 2.70 -0.20 -9.26
C CYS A 134 3.82 -1.21 -9.05
N TYR A 135 4.48 -1.63 -10.12
CA TYR A 135 5.42 -2.76 -10.05
C TYR A 135 6.68 -2.54 -10.89
N GLN A 136 7.71 -3.31 -10.59
CA GLN A 136 8.93 -3.40 -11.40
C GLN A 136 9.46 -4.83 -11.37
N ILE A 137 9.96 -5.30 -12.51
CA ILE A 137 10.67 -6.59 -12.60
C ILE A 137 12.16 -6.29 -12.54
N GLY A 138 12.88 -6.93 -11.63
CA GLY A 138 14.32 -6.72 -11.48
C GLY A 138 15.12 -7.33 -12.63
N SER A 139 16.34 -6.83 -12.81
CA SER A 139 17.26 -7.20 -13.88
C SER A 139 18.36 -8.19 -13.46
N THR A 140 18.29 -8.73 -12.25
CA THR A 140 19.28 -9.70 -11.75
C THR A 140 18.61 -10.89 -11.09
N ILE A 141 19.17 -12.07 -11.34
CA ILE A 141 18.80 -13.30 -10.66
C ILE A 141 19.36 -13.27 -9.24
N THR A 142 18.51 -13.52 -8.25
CA THR A 142 18.87 -13.48 -6.83
C THR A 142 18.15 -14.58 -6.05
N SER A 143 18.41 -14.69 -4.74
CA SER A 143 17.59 -15.50 -3.83
C SER A 143 16.36 -14.73 -3.40
N TRP A 144 15.34 -15.44 -2.91
CA TRP A 144 14.08 -14.80 -2.48
C TRP A 144 14.31 -13.73 -1.39
N ASN A 145 15.15 -14.02 -0.39
CA ASN A 145 15.46 -13.04 0.65
C ASN A 145 16.15 -11.80 0.09
N LYS A 146 17.09 -11.99 -0.85
CA LYS A 146 17.78 -10.86 -1.48
C LYS A 146 16.82 -10.03 -2.35
N ALA A 147 15.89 -10.69 -3.03
CA ALA A 147 14.84 -10.05 -3.79
C ALA A 147 13.92 -9.21 -2.89
N ALA A 148 13.51 -9.75 -1.74
CA ALA A 148 12.74 -9.02 -0.74
C ALA A 148 13.51 -7.78 -0.23
N ASP A 149 14.80 -7.95 0.14
CA ASP A 149 15.66 -6.85 0.56
C ASP A 149 15.79 -5.77 -0.52
N ASN A 150 15.89 -6.16 -1.79
CA ASN A 150 15.98 -5.23 -2.90
C ASN A 150 14.69 -4.42 -3.06
N CYS A 151 13.51 -5.05 -3.02
CA CYS A 151 12.24 -4.33 -3.09
C CYS A 151 12.05 -3.38 -1.89
N ASN A 152 12.52 -3.77 -0.70
CA ASN A 152 12.46 -2.95 0.50
C ASN A 152 13.32 -1.67 0.41
N LYS A 153 14.38 -1.64 -0.42
CA LYS A 153 15.20 -0.42 -0.61
C LYS A 153 14.41 0.72 -1.22
N ASP A 154 13.50 0.40 -2.12
CA ASP A 154 12.57 1.36 -2.73
C ASP A 154 11.31 1.55 -1.88
N ARG A 155 11.34 1.05 -0.63
CA ARG A 155 10.22 1.04 0.32
C ARG A 155 8.97 0.35 -0.26
N GLY A 156 9.20 -0.55 -1.20
CA GLY A 156 8.22 -1.49 -1.73
C GLY A 156 8.34 -2.82 -1.02
N ARG A 157 7.78 -3.86 -1.64
CA ARG A 157 7.86 -5.25 -1.20
C ARG A 157 7.80 -6.18 -2.41
N LEU A 158 7.96 -7.49 -2.22
CA LEU A 158 7.68 -8.42 -3.31
C LEU A 158 6.19 -8.41 -3.64
N ILE A 159 5.87 -8.60 -4.92
CA ILE A 159 4.51 -8.48 -5.47
C ILE A 159 3.47 -9.27 -4.66
N HIS A 160 2.32 -8.64 -4.39
CA HIS A 160 1.17 -9.24 -3.72
C HIS A 160 0.10 -9.58 -4.76
N ILE A 161 -0.18 -10.88 -4.93
CA ILE A 161 -1.18 -11.36 -5.87
C ILE A 161 -2.50 -11.57 -5.13
N LYS A 162 -3.29 -10.50 -5.02
CA LYS A 162 -4.55 -10.48 -4.25
C LYS A 162 -5.70 -11.26 -4.90
N ASN A 163 -5.67 -11.48 -6.21
CA ASN A 163 -6.76 -12.12 -6.95
C ASN A 163 -6.30 -12.66 -8.32
N GLU A 164 -7.21 -13.35 -9.01
CA GLU A 164 -6.97 -13.94 -10.33
C GLU A 164 -6.72 -12.89 -11.43
N GLU A 165 -7.34 -11.71 -11.33
CA GLU A 165 -7.16 -10.63 -12.29
C GLU A 165 -5.71 -10.13 -12.32
N VAL A 166 -5.12 -9.89 -11.13
CA VAL A 166 -3.69 -9.55 -10.99
C VAL A 166 -2.82 -10.68 -11.51
N MET A 167 -3.14 -11.94 -11.19
CA MET A 167 -2.38 -13.09 -11.69
C MET A 167 -2.37 -13.15 -13.23
N ASN A 168 -3.52 -12.98 -13.88
CA ASN A 168 -3.63 -13.02 -15.35
C ASN A 168 -2.88 -11.87 -16.03
N TYR A 169 -2.92 -10.68 -15.43
CA TYR A 169 -2.09 -9.55 -15.89
C TYR A 169 -0.59 -9.87 -15.75
N LEU A 170 -0.16 -10.38 -14.59
CA LEU A 170 1.22 -10.81 -14.36
C LEU A 170 1.67 -11.86 -15.39
N LYS A 171 0.85 -12.88 -15.67
CA LYS A 171 1.14 -13.88 -16.71
C LYS A 171 1.37 -13.23 -18.07
N THR A 172 0.55 -12.24 -18.43
CA THR A 172 0.69 -11.52 -19.69
C THR A 172 2.04 -10.81 -19.73
N ILE A 173 2.37 -9.96 -18.77
CA ILE A 173 3.64 -9.21 -18.81
C ILE A 173 4.89 -10.12 -18.69
N LEU A 174 4.80 -11.20 -17.90
CA LEU A 174 5.92 -12.11 -17.68
C LEU A 174 6.16 -13.03 -18.88
N SER A 175 5.12 -13.38 -19.65
CA SER A 175 5.27 -14.15 -20.89
C SER A 175 6.04 -13.37 -21.95
N TRP A 176 5.90 -12.05 -21.99
CA TRP A 176 6.65 -11.19 -22.91
C TRP A 176 8.10 -11.00 -22.41
N ALA A 177 8.29 -11.03 -21.09
CA ALA A 177 9.60 -11.04 -20.45
C ALA A 177 10.25 -12.44 -20.41
N ALA A 178 9.62 -13.49 -20.94
CA ALA A 178 10.07 -14.89 -20.82
C ALA A 178 11.39 -15.22 -21.55
N ALA A 179 12.05 -14.23 -22.17
CA ALA A 179 13.45 -14.34 -22.57
C ALA A 179 14.40 -14.56 -21.37
N HIS A 180 13.94 -14.30 -20.15
CA HIS A 180 14.69 -14.51 -18.92
C HIS A 180 14.52 -15.95 -18.41
N SER A 181 15.59 -16.76 -18.49
CA SER A 181 15.63 -18.06 -17.80
C SER A 181 15.47 -17.86 -16.29
N GLY A 182 14.52 -18.53 -15.64
CA GLY A 182 14.36 -18.51 -14.17
C GLY A 182 12.91 -18.50 -13.69
N GLN A 183 12.73 -18.45 -12.38
CA GLN A 183 11.43 -18.29 -11.71
C GLN A 183 11.19 -16.81 -11.36
N TYR A 184 9.98 -16.44 -10.94
CA TYR A 184 9.67 -15.07 -10.49
C TYR A 184 9.20 -15.07 -9.03
N TYR A 185 9.81 -14.27 -8.16
CA TYR A 185 9.46 -14.28 -6.74
C TYR A 185 8.22 -13.44 -6.42
N ILE A 186 7.39 -13.94 -5.50
CA ILE A 186 6.22 -13.24 -4.96
C ILE A 186 6.35 -13.09 -3.45
N GLY A 187 5.61 -12.15 -2.86
CA GLY A 187 5.74 -11.78 -1.44
C GLY A 187 5.14 -12.76 -0.44
N SER A 188 4.95 -14.03 -0.80
CA SER A 188 4.41 -15.06 0.10
C SER A 188 5.54 -15.89 0.71
N SER A 189 5.42 -16.17 2.01
CA SER A 189 6.34 -17.02 2.77
C SER A 189 5.61 -17.76 3.90
N ARG A 190 6.21 -18.83 4.42
CA ARG A 190 5.64 -19.64 5.49
C ARG A 190 5.87 -18.98 6.86
N ASP A 191 4.78 -18.69 7.57
CA ASP A 191 4.81 -18.43 9.01
C ASP A 191 5.09 -19.75 9.73
N LEU A 192 6.31 -19.91 10.24
CA LEU A 192 6.77 -21.16 10.87
C LEU A 192 6.01 -21.50 12.16
N ASN A 193 5.44 -20.51 12.85
CA ASN A 193 4.71 -20.76 14.09
C ASN A 193 3.32 -21.32 13.80
N LYS A 194 2.66 -20.81 12.76
CA LYS A 194 1.32 -21.23 12.36
C LYS A 194 1.31 -22.35 11.32
N ASN A 195 2.47 -22.62 10.71
CA ASN A 195 2.64 -23.53 9.60
C ASN A 195 1.71 -23.22 8.40
N VAL A 196 1.51 -21.94 8.11
CA VAL A 196 0.70 -21.46 6.97
C VAL A 196 1.48 -20.45 6.15
N PHE A 197 1.18 -20.35 4.86
CA PHE A 197 1.70 -19.27 4.03
C PHE A 197 0.94 -17.97 4.29
N VAL A 198 1.69 -16.89 4.37
CA VAL A 198 1.21 -15.52 4.56
C VAL A 198 1.93 -14.59 3.60
N TRP A 199 1.28 -13.48 3.26
CA TRP A 199 1.94 -12.37 2.59
C TRP A 199 2.93 -11.68 3.53
N GLN A 200 3.85 -10.87 2.98
CA GLN A 200 4.78 -10.05 3.77
C GLN A 200 4.09 -9.07 4.74
N THR A 201 2.79 -8.84 4.59
CA THR A 201 1.93 -8.10 5.54
C THR A 201 1.50 -8.90 6.76
N GLY A 202 1.72 -10.21 6.75
CA GLY A 202 1.15 -11.16 7.71
C GLY A 202 -0.28 -11.60 7.39
N GLU A 203 -0.87 -11.09 6.31
CA GLU A 203 -2.20 -11.50 5.85
C GLU A 203 -2.17 -12.95 5.36
N ALA A 204 -3.21 -13.71 5.71
CA ALA A 204 -3.40 -15.05 5.18
C ALA A 204 -3.65 -15.00 3.66
N LEU A 205 -3.26 -16.08 2.97
CA LEU A 205 -3.59 -16.22 1.55
C LEU A 205 -5.10 -16.33 1.36
N THR A 206 -5.72 -15.33 0.75
CA THR A 206 -7.10 -15.37 0.25
C THR A 206 -7.19 -15.84 -1.20
N TYR A 207 -6.05 -15.82 -1.90
CA TYR A 207 -5.87 -16.31 -3.26
C TYR A 207 -4.56 -17.11 -3.32
N SER A 208 -4.57 -18.24 -4.05
CA SER A 208 -3.37 -19.02 -4.35
C SER A 208 -3.56 -19.80 -5.64
N ARG A 209 -2.45 -20.11 -6.31
CA ARG A 209 -2.44 -20.88 -7.57
C ARG A 209 -1.28 -21.87 -7.59
N TRP A 210 -1.19 -22.69 -6.54
CA TRP A 210 -0.16 -23.72 -6.41
C TRP A 210 -0.14 -24.66 -7.62
N PHE A 211 1.05 -24.88 -8.17
CA PHE A 211 1.27 -25.89 -9.19
C PHE A 211 1.47 -27.25 -8.51
N TYR A 212 0.79 -28.30 -8.95
CA TYR A 212 0.94 -29.63 -8.37
C TYR A 212 2.41 -30.12 -8.47
N PRO A 213 3.02 -30.68 -7.40
CA PRO A 213 2.43 -31.09 -6.12
C PRO A 213 2.64 -30.08 -4.95
N ASN A 214 2.75 -28.78 -5.24
CA ASN A 214 3.08 -27.76 -4.24
C ASN A 214 1.89 -27.34 -3.35
N PRO A 215 2.15 -26.82 -2.14
CA PRO A 215 3.47 -26.72 -1.51
C PRO A 215 4.04 -28.10 -1.11
N SER A 216 5.29 -28.37 -1.51
CA SER A 216 5.98 -29.66 -1.31
C SER A 216 6.45 -29.86 0.13
N GLY A 217 6.62 -28.75 0.88
CA GLY A 217 6.99 -28.75 2.30
C GLY A 217 8.49 -28.80 2.55
N GLY A 218 8.90 -29.41 3.67
CA GLY A 218 10.32 -29.45 4.06
C GLY A 218 10.88 -28.06 4.39
N ASN A 219 12.05 -27.73 3.82
CA ASN A 219 12.76 -26.46 4.04
C ASN A 219 12.42 -25.39 2.97
N GLU A 220 11.29 -25.56 2.27
CA GLU A 220 10.78 -24.66 1.26
C GLU A 220 9.71 -23.75 1.87
N HIS A 221 10.06 -22.48 2.06
CA HIS A 221 9.31 -21.54 2.88
C HIS A 221 9.01 -20.23 2.16
N CYS A 222 9.48 -20.07 0.92
CA CYS A 222 9.27 -18.88 0.12
C CYS A 222 8.60 -19.26 -1.19
N VAL A 223 7.93 -18.32 -1.86
CA VAL A 223 7.10 -18.65 -3.03
C VAL A 223 7.60 -17.98 -4.31
N SER A 224 7.55 -18.73 -5.40
CA SER A 224 7.85 -18.27 -6.75
C SER A 224 6.76 -18.69 -7.75
N LEU A 225 6.73 -18.02 -8.89
CA LEU A 225 5.99 -18.40 -10.09
C LEU A 225 6.92 -19.14 -11.04
N VAL A 226 6.45 -20.26 -11.57
CA VAL A 226 7.23 -21.12 -12.48
C VAL A 226 6.72 -20.94 -13.92
N PRO A 227 7.49 -20.29 -14.82
CA PRO A 227 7.03 -20.00 -16.19
C PRO A 227 6.64 -21.26 -16.98
N THR A 228 7.38 -22.35 -16.82
CA THR A 228 7.11 -23.64 -17.49
C THR A 228 5.88 -24.36 -16.97
N ALA A 229 5.31 -23.90 -15.85
CA ALA A 229 4.12 -24.45 -15.22
C ALA A 229 2.96 -23.44 -15.27
N ASP A 230 2.84 -22.69 -16.37
CA ASP A 230 1.81 -21.65 -16.57
C ASP A 230 1.80 -20.60 -15.45
N PHE A 231 3.01 -20.26 -14.95
CA PHE A 231 3.22 -19.37 -13.79
C PHE A 231 2.51 -19.84 -12.51
N GLY A 232 2.29 -21.15 -12.36
CA GLY A 232 1.82 -21.73 -11.11
C GLY A 232 2.84 -21.56 -9.98
N TRP A 233 2.34 -21.55 -8.75
CA TRP A 233 3.14 -21.23 -7.57
C TRP A 233 3.91 -22.46 -7.09
N ASN A 234 5.16 -22.25 -6.69
CA ASN A 234 6.07 -23.26 -6.17
C ASN A 234 6.67 -22.75 -4.86
N ASP A 235 6.72 -23.58 -3.82
CA ASP A 235 7.54 -23.28 -2.66
C ASP A 235 9.01 -23.59 -2.96
N ILE A 236 9.91 -22.76 -2.43
CA ILE A 236 11.35 -22.84 -2.66
C ILE A 236 12.12 -22.51 -1.38
N PRO A 237 13.40 -22.91 -1.28
CA PRO A 237 14.30 -22.42 -0.25
C PRO A 237 14.52 -20.90 -0.38
N CYS A 238 14.44 -20.18 0.73
CA CYS A 238 14.53 -18.71 0.71
C CYS A 238 15.95 -18.15 0.44
N HIS A 239 17.01 -18.93 0.77
CA HIS A 239 18.40 -18.45 0.80
C HIS A 239 19.27 -18.91 -0.38
N ASN A 240 19.16 -20.17 -0.81
CA ASN A 240 20.25 -20.84 -1.55
C ASN A 240 20.00 -20.99 -3.05
N SER A 241 18.88 -20.46 -3.54
CA SER A 241 18.48 -20.61 -4.92
C SER A 241 18.55 -19.25 -5.59
N ASN A 242 19.74 -18.85 -6.08
CA ASN A 242 19.85 -17.72 -7.00
C ASN A 242 19.26 -18.14 -8.36
N ILE A 243 17.94 -18.31 -8.42
CA ILE A 243 17.24 -18.97 -9.55
C ILE A 243 16.09 -18.13 -10.12
N GLY A 244 15.82 -16.97 -9.53
CA GLY A 244 14.65 -16.19 -9.88
C GLY A 244 14.86 -14.68 -9.86
N TRP A 245 13.92 -14.03 -10.52
CA TRP A 245 13.82 -12.60 -10.71
C TRP A 245 12.85 -12.03 -9.67
N GLN A 246 13.19 -10.89 -9.10
CA GLN A 246 12.30 -10.17 -8.20
C GLN A 246 11.19 -9.46 -8.99
N ILE A 247 9.97 -9.49 -8.47
CA ILE A 247 8.89 -8.59 -8.89
C ILE A 247 8.57 -7.73 -7.67
N CYS A 248 8.94 -6.46 -7.73
CA CYS A 248 8.67 -5.50 -6.66
C CYS A 248 7.35 -4.81 -6.91
N GLU A 249 6.62 -4.50 -5.84
CA GLU A 249 5.49 -3.59 -5.85
C GLU A 249 5.70 -2.44 -4.87
N ILE A 250 5.19 -1.27 -5.26
CA ILE A 250 4.98 -0.14 -4.35
C ILE A 250 3.48 -0.04 -4.13
N VAL A 251 3.10 0.02 -2.85
CA VAL A 251 1.71 0.19 -2.47
C VAL A 251 1.28 1.61 -2.79
N VAL A 252 0.40 1.75 -3.77
CA VAL A 252 -0.20 3.03 -4.18
C VAL A 252 -1.70 3.00 -3.87
N LEU A 253 -2.22 4.09 -3.28
CA LEU A 253 -3.63 4.44 -3.11
C LEU A 253 -4.13 4.99 -4.44
#